data_AF-A0A356NYS2-F1
#
_entry.id   AF-A0A356NYS2-F1
#
_cell.length_a   1.000
_cell.length_b   1.000
_cell.length_c   1.000
_cell.angle_alpha   90.00
_cell.angle_beta   90.00
_cell.angle_gamma   90.00
#
_symmetry.space_group_name_H-M   'P 1'
#
loop_
_entity.id
_entity.type
_entity.pdbx_description
1 polymer ?
#
loop_
_entity_poly.entity_id
_entity_poly.type
_entity_poly.pdbx_seq_one_letter_code
_entity_poly.pdbx_strand_id
1 'polypeptide(L)'
;SGAAQAERYVMVTHGEGKDPFWPVVQKGGEDAARAVGADFEYIFTPSGDMSDMAKSIAAAAATQPDGMVVSLPDPDALGQAIKDAVGAGIPVITMNSGLESSKDVGALMHVGQPEFLAGQAAGSRAKAEGATSALCFIQEAYN
;
A
#
# COMPACT_ATOMS: atom_id res chain seq x y z
N SER A 1 -26.87 26.10 3.06
CA SER A 1 -26.21 25.59 4.27
C SER A 1 -25.83 24.14 4.03
N GLY A 2 -24.67 23.89 3.42
CA GLY A 2 -24.15 22.53 3.25
C GLY A 2 -23.32 22.19 4.47
N ALA A 3 -23.65 21.10 5.17
CA ALA A 3 -22.73 20.53 6.15
C ALA A 3 -21.41 20.25 5.42
N ALA A 4 -20.27 20.61 6.01
CA ALA A 4 -18.99 20.13 5.54
C ALA A 4 -19.05 18.59 5.60
N GLN A 5 -19.03 17.93 4.45
CA GLN A 5 -18.89 16.48 4.41
C GLN A 5 -17.48 16.13 4.90
N ALA A 6 -17.37 15.06 5.69
CA ALA A 6 -16.07 14.52 6.06
C ALA A 6 -15.34 14.10 4.78
N GLU A 7 -14.03 14.38 4.71
CA GLU A 7 -13.19 13.83 3.64
C GLU A 7 -13.25 12.31 3.68
N ARG A 8 -13.23 11.65 2.52
CA ARG A 8 -13.23 10.20 2.40
C ARG A 8 -11.92 9.69 1.82
N TYR A 9 -11.27 8.78 2.55
CA TYR A 9 -10.04 8.11 2.13
C TYR A 9 -10.25 6.61 1.93
N VAL A 10 -9.71 6.08 0.84
CA VAL A 10 -9.75 4.63 0.55
C VAL A 10 -8.35 4.05 0.55
N MET A 11 -8.12 3.03 1.37
CA MET A 11 -6.87 2.29 1.40
C MET A 11 -7.03 0.93 0.71
N VAL A 12 -6.24 0.67 -0.32
CA VAL A 12 -6.24 -0.59 -1.07
C VAL A 12 -4.90 -1.29 -0.90
N THR A 13 -4.88 -2.50 -0.36
CA THR A 13 -3.64 -3.23 -0.11
C THR A 13 -3.62 -4.62 -0.75
N HIS A 14 -2.44 -5.20 -0.83
CA HIS A 14 -2.22 -6.57 -1.30
C HIS A 14 -2.40 -7.64 -0.22
N GLY A 15 -3.00 -7.30 0.92
CA GLY A 15 -3.28 -8.28 1.96
C GLY A 15 -4.26 -9.35 1.51
N GLU A 16 -4.04 -10.59 1.97
CA GLU A 16 -4.90 -11.75 1.66
C GLU A 16 -5.85 -12.14 2.81
N GLY A 17 -5.85 -11.37 3.91
CA GLY A 17 -6.66 -11.63 5.10
C GLY A 17 -6.13 -12.75 6.02
N LYS A 18 -4.96 -13.31 5.74
CA LYS A 18 -4.31 -14.37 6.55
C LYS A 18 -3.05 -13.89 7.25
N ASP A 19 -2.41 -12.85 6.73
CA ASP A 19 -1.19 -12.27 7.30
C ASP A 19 -1.54 -11.32 8.47
N PRO A 20 -1.00 -11.55 9.68
CA PRO A 20 -1.22 -10.68 10.84
C PRO A 20 -0.65 -9.26 10.71
N PHE A 21 0.16 -8.96 9.69
CA PHE A 21 0.67 -7.61 9.40
C PHE A 21 -0.46 -6.63 9.05
N TRP A 22 -1.34 -7.01 8.13
CA TRP A 22 -2.36 -6.11 7.56
C TRP A 22 -3.40 -5.58 8.56
N PRO A 23 -3.88 -6.36 9.56
CA PRO A 23 -4.73 -5.81 10.62
C PRO A 23 -4.09 -4.65 11.40
N VAL A 24 -2.76 -4.65 11.56
CA VAL A 24 -2.04 -3.54 12.21
C VAL A 24 -2.03 -2.30 11.32
N VAL A 25 -1.80 -2.49 10.01
CA VAL A 25 -1.83 -1.40 9.01
C VAL A 25 -3.23 -0.79 8.90
N GLN A 26 -4.27 -1.62 8.81
CA GLN A 26 -5.68 -1.20 8.79
C GLN A 26 -5.99 -0.33 10.01
N LYS A 27 -5.65 -0.79 11.20
CA LYS A 27 -5.87 -0.04 12.44
C LYS A 27 -5.18 1.32 12.41
N GLY A 28 -3.95 1.41 11.89
CA GLY A 28 -3.24 2.69 11.74
C GLY A 28 -3.99 3.69 10.86
N GLY A 29 -4.55 3.23 9.73
CA GLY A 29 -5.38 4.05 8.85
C GLY A 29 -6.67 4.51 9.52
N GLU A 30 -7.37 3.61 10.21
CA GLU A 30 -8.59 3.93 10.97
C GLU A 30 -8.34 4.94 12.10
N ASP A 31 -7.24 4.78 12.84
CA ASP A 31 -6.84 5.68 13.92
C ASP A 31 -6.54 7.09 13.37
N ALA A 32 -5.83 7.17 12.23
CA ALA A 32 -5.52 8.44 11.57
C ALA A 32 -6.77 9.15 11.04
N ALA A 33 -7.68 8.42 10.38
CA ALA A 33 -8.93 8.97 9.88
C ALA A 33 -9.81 9.54 11.00
N ARG A 34 -9.93 8.81 12.13
CA ARG A 34 -10.64 9.32 13.32
C ARG A 34 -10.00 10.58 13.91
N ALA A 35 -8.67 10.68 13.87
CA ALA A 35 -7.97 11.85 14.40
C ALA A 35 -8.24 13.13 13.59
N VAL A 36 -8.48 13.00 12.28
CA VAL A 36 -8.77 14.13 11.39
C VAL A 36 -10.25 14.31 11.07
N GLY A 37 -11.12 13.42 11.56
CA GLY A 37 -12.56 13.46 11.31
C GLY A 37 -12.96 13.07 9.88
N ALA A 38 -12.20 12.17 9.26
CA ALA A 38 -12.44 11.65 7.92
C ALA A 38 -13.12 10.27 7.94
N ASP A 39 -13.84 9.97 6.86
CA ASP A 39 -14.35 8.63 6.57
C ASP A 39 -13.22 7.78 5.97
N PHE A 40 -13.19 6.49 6.35
CA PHE A 40 -12.15 5.56 5.93
C PHE A 40 -12.73 4.24 5.45
N GLU A 41 -12.22 3.78 4.32
CA GLU A 41 -12.53 2.48 3.75
C GLU A 41 -11.24 1.70 3.52
N TYR A 42 -11.24 0.43 3.91
CA TYR A 42 -10.13 -0.48 3.67
C TYR A 42 -10.56 -1.61 2.76
N ILE A 43 -9.82 -1.80 1.67
CA ILE A 43 -10.05 -2.81 0.65
C ILE A 43 -8.81 -3.70 0.53
N PHE A 44 -9.02 -5.00 0.53
CA PHE A 44 -8.01 -6.00 0.20
C PHE A 44 -8.66 -7.12 -0.60
N THR A 45 -7.85 -7.87 -1.34
CA THR A 45 -8.35 -8.94 -2.20
C THR A 45 -7.90 -10.31 -1.67
N PRO A 46 -8.79 -11.13 -1.08
CA PRO A 46 -8.43 -12.43 -0.51
C PRO A 46 -7.83 -13.44 -1.51
N SER A 47 -7.96 -13.21 -2.81
CA SER A 47 -7.38 -14.06 -3.85
C SER A 47 -5.86 -13.91 -3.97
N GLY A 48 -5.29 -12.78 -3.51
CA GLY A 48 -3.88 -12.44 -3.73
C GLY A 48 -3.55 -12.09 -5.20
N ASP A 49 -4.56 -12.03 -6.08
CA ASP A 49 -4.36 -11.74 -7.50
C ASP A 49 -4.25 -10.23 -7.76
N MET A 50 -3.15 -9.80 -8.38
CA MET A 50 -2.89 -8.39 -8.68
C MET A 50 -3.88 -7.79 -9.70
N SER A 51 -4.44 -8.61 -10.60
CA SER A 51 -5.52 -8.18 -11.52
C SER A 51 -6.80 -7.84 -10.76
N ASP A 52 -7.14 -8.62 -9.73
CA ASP A 52 -8.30 -8.33 -8.89
C ASP A 52 -8.05 -7.10 -8.01
N MET A 53 -6.84 -6.93 -7.48
CA MET A 53 -6.47 -5.69 -6.79
C MET A 53 -6.51 -4.47 -7.72
N ALA A 54 -6.04 -4.58 -8.97
CA ALA A 54 -6.14 -3.50 -9.95
C ALA A 54 -7.60 -3.09 -10.22
N LYS A 55 -8.52 -4.06 -10.30
CA LYS A 55 -9.97 -3.78 -10.40
C LYS A 55 -10.50 -3.07 -9.16
N SER A 56 -10.05 -3.46 -7.96
CA SER A 56 -10.40 -2.80 -6.70
C SER A 56 -9.92 -1.35 -6.66
N ILE A 57 -8.69 -1.06 -7.12
CA ILE A 57 -8.17 0.32 -7.26
C ILE A 57 -9.06 1.12 -8.21
N ALA A 58 -9.35 0.59 -9.40
CA ALA A 58 -10.18 1.27 -10.38
C ALA A 58 -11.61 1.52 -9.88
N ALA A 59 -12.21 0.54 -9.19
CA ALA A 59 -13.53 0.66 -8.60
C ALA A 59 -13.58 1.72 -7.49
N ALA A 60 -12.58 1.73 -6.60
CA ALA A 60 -12.45 2.75 -5.57
C ALA A 60 -12.29 4.15 -6.19
N ALA A 61 -11.41 4.30 -7.18
CA ALA A 61 -11.18 5.56 -7.89
C ALA A 61 -12.44 6.08 -8.61
N ALA A 62 -13.27 5.18 -9.15
CA ALA A 62 -14.54 5.55 -9.77
C ALA A 62 -15.54 6.19 -8.80
N THR A 63 -15.37 5.97 -7.48
CA THR A 63 -16.17 6.64 -6.44
C THR A 63 -15.66 8.02 -6.05
N GLN A 64 -14.56 8.49 -6.67
CA GLN A 64 -13.96 9.82 -6.46
C GLN A 64 -13.72 10.17 -4.97
N PRO A 65 -12.96 9.35 -4.21
CA PRO A 65 -12.57 9.72 -2.86
C PRO A 65 -11.63 10.94 -2.86
N ASP A 66 -11.54 11.63 -1.73
CA ASP A 66 -10.64 12.78 -1.54
C ASP A 66 -9.16 12.37 -1.53
N GLY A 67 -8.88 11.08 -1.29
CA GLY A 67 -7.55 10.52 -1.48
C GLY A 67 -7.53 8.99 -1.41
N MET A 68 -6.46 8.41 -1.94
CA MET A 68 -6.21 6.97 -1.90
C MET A 68 -4.84 6.64 -1.34
N VAL A 69 -4.77 5.54 -0.58
CA VAL A 69 -3.52 4.94 -0.13
C VAL A 69 -3.42 3.54 -0.73
N VAL A 70 -2.36 3.25 -1.48
CA VAL A 70 -2.27 2.00 -2.25
C VAL A 70 -0.92 1.33 -2.03
N SER A 71 -0.89 0.05 -1.67
CA SER A 71 0.38 -0.70 -1.72
C SER A 71 0.74 -1.05 -3.16
N LEU A 72 2.03 -0.99 -3.53
CA LEU A 72 2.47 -1.23 -4.92
C LEU A 72 3.49 -2.38 -5.01
N PRO A 73 3.07 -3.64 -4.75
CA PRO A 73 3.96 -4.80 -4.80
C PRO A 73 4.37 -5.20 -6.23
N ASP A 74 3.50 -4.98 -7.22
CA ASP A 74 3.74 -5.26 -8.64
C ASP A 74 3.43 -4.00 -9.48
N PRO A 75 4.45 -3.18 -9.81
CA PRO A 75 4.27 -1.98 -10.63
C PRO A 75 3.75 -2.24 -12.04
N ASP A 76 4.06 -3.40 -12.63
CA ASP A 76 3.64 -3.75 -13.99
C ASP A 76 2.14 -4.08 -14.01
N ALA A 77 1.66 -4.81 -12.99
CA ALA A 77 0.25 -5.17 -12.88
C ALA A 77 -0.64 -4.02 -12.36
N LEU A 78 -0.16 -3.22 -11.41
CA LEU A 78 -0.97 -2.23 -10.69
C LEU A 78 -0.76 -0.79 -11.17
N GLY A 79 0.39 -0.52 -11.82
CA GLY A 79 0.82 0.84 -12.10
C GLY A 79 -0.14 1.63 -12.99
N GLN A 80 -0.79 0.98 -13.97
CA GLN A 80 -1.76 1.68 -14.82
C GLN A 80 -3.01 2.09 -14.03
N ALA A 81 -3.55 1.24 -13.16
CA ALA A 81 -4.72 1.57 -12.35
C ALA A 81 -4.45 2.75 -11.41
N ILE A 82 -3.24 2.84 -10.85
CA ILE A 82 -2.81 3.98 -10.03
C ILE A 82 -2.68 5.25 -10.88
N LYS A 83 -2.01 5.16 -12.05
CA LYS A 83 -1.87 6.30 -12.98
C LYS A 83 -3.23 6.84 -13.42
N ASP A 84 -4.20 5.98 -13.65
CA ASP A 84 -5.56 6.38 -14.04
C ASP A 84 -6.27 7.11 -12.89
N ALA A 85 -6.12 6.65 -11.64
CA ALA A 85 -6.66 7.34 -10.46
C ALA A 85 -6.04 8.74 -10.28
N VAL A 86 -4.70 8.84 -10.42
CA VAL A 86 -3.99 10.12 -10.42
C VAL A 86 -4.47 11.03 -11.57
N GLY A 87 -4.62 10.46 -12.77
CA GLY A 87 -5.13 11.17 -13.95
C GLY A 87 -6.57 11.67 -13.81
N ALA A 88 -7.38 11.00 -12.98
CA ALA A 88 -8.71 11.45 -12.59
C ALA A 88 -8.71 12.56 -11.52
N GLY A 89 -7.53 13.02 -11.08
CA GLY A 89 -7.38 14.09 -10.10
C GLY A 89 -7.41 13.64 -8.64
N ILE A 90 -7.40 12.33 -8.38
CA ILE A 90 -7.38 11.80 -7.01
C ILE A 90 -5.94 11.84 -6.47
N PRO A 91 -5.69 12.46 -5.31
CA PRO A 91 -4.41 12.35 -4.60
C PRO A 91 -4.12 10.89 -4.22
N VAL A 92 -3.02 10.32 -4.73
CA VAL A 92 -2.59 8.95 -4.38
C VAL A 92 -1.29 8.96 -3.59
N ILE A 93 -1.25 8.21 -2.50
CA ILE A 93 -0.06 7.86 -1.72
C ILE A 93 0.20 6.37 -1.91
N THR A 94 1.45 6.00 -2.17
CA THR A 94 1.85 4.58 -2.12
C THR A 94 2.35 4.19 -0.74
N MET A 95 2.24 2.91 -0.36
CA MET A 95 2.76 2.45 0.92
C MET A 95 3.32 1.02 0.90
N ASN A 96 4.09 0.68 1.93
CA ASN A 96 4.66 -0.66 2.20
C ASN A 96 5.62 -1.15 1.10
N SER A 97 5.12 -1.43 -0.10
CA SER A 97 5.89 -1.92 -1.25
C SER A 97 5.85 -0.92 -2.41
N GLY A 98 6.85 -0.98 -3.28
CA GLY A 98 6.92 -0.16 -4.50
C GLY A 98 7.53 1.23 -4.31
N LEU A 99 8.40 1.41 -3.30
CA LEU A 99 9.14 2.66 -3.08
C LEU A 99 9.80 3.17 -4.37
N GLU A 100 10.45 2.28 -5.13
CA GLU A 100 11.21 2.62 -6.33
C GLU A 100 10.31 3.07 -7.50
N SER A 101 9.05 2.62 -7.54
CA SER A 101 8.10 2.91 -8.62
C SER A 101 7.06 3.97 -8.24
N SER A 102 7.01 4.39 -6.98
CA SER A 102 6.02 5.34 -6.44
C SER A 102 5.92 6.62 -7.27
N LYS A 103 7.06 7.23 -7.61
CA LYS A 103 7.11 8.46 -8.39
C LYS A 103 6.62 8.25 -9.83
N ASP A 104 6.94 7.11 -10.43
CA ASP A 104 6.64 6.80 -11.83
C ASP A 104 5.16 6.54 -12.08
N VAL A 105 4.42 6.16 -11.04
CA VAL A 105 2.95 6.04 -11.08
C VAL A 105 2.22 7.37 -10.75
N GLY A 106 2.96 8.44 -10.47
CA GLY A 106 2.39 9.76 -10.18
C GLY A 106 1.91 9.95 -8.74
N ALA A 107 2.30 9.08 -7.81
CA ALA A 107 1.95 9.23 -6.41
C ALA A 107 2.62 10.46 -5.78
N LEU A 108 1.93 11.10 -4.83
CA LEU A 108 2.44 12.28 -4.13
C LEU A 108 3.59 11.96 -3.19
N MET A 109 3.53 10.79 -2.55
CA MET A 109 4.58 10.29 -1.68
C MET A 109 4.49 8.77 -1.49
N HIS A 110 5.53 8.21 -0.84
CA HIS A 110 5.58 6.84 -0.40
C HIS A 110 5.76 6.76 1.13
N VAL A 111 5.02 5.87 1.79
CA VAL A 111 5.18 5.57 3.23
C VAL A 111 5.61 4.11 3.41
N GLY A 112 6.86 3.90 3.77
CA GLY A 112 7.44 2.56 3.92
C GLY A 112 8.92 2.64 4.29
N GLN A 113 9.58 1.49 4.28
CA GLN A 113 11.03 1.40 4.48
C GLN A 113 11.71 1.03 3.15
N PRO A 114 12.99 1.40 2.95
CA PRO A 114 13.77 0.94 1.80
C PRO A 114 14.16 -0.53 1.98
N GLU A 115 13.41 -1.45 1.38
CA GLU A 115 13.56 -2.90 1.60
C GLU A 115 14.94 -3.45 1.23
N PHE A 116 15.57 -2.96 0.16
CA PHE A 116 16.95 -3.34 -0.18
C PHE A 116 17.95 -3.01 0.95
N LEU A 117 17.82 -1.82 1.54
CA LEU A 117 18.69 -1.39 2.64
C LEU A 117 18.38 -2.17 3.93
N ALA A 118 17.10 -2.48 4.19
CA ALA A 118 16.70 -3.31 5.31
C ALA A 118 17.28 -4.73 5.20
N GLY A 119 17.18 -5.35 4.02
CA GLY A 119 17.79 -6.66 3.73
C GLY A 119 19.32 -6.65 3.85
N GLN A 120 19.97 -5.60 3.33
CA GLN A 120 21.43 -5.43 3.47
C GLN A 120 21.86 -5.30 4.94
N ALA A 121 21.10 -4.55 5.74
CA ALA A 121 21.36 -4.39 7.17
C ALA A 121 21.15 -5.72 7.93
N ALA A 122 20.08 -6.46 7.62
CA ALA A 122 19.82 -7.78 8.21
C ALA A 122 20.94 -8.78 7.89
N GLY A 123 21.40 -8.85 6.64
CA GLY A 123 22.51 -9.70 6.25
C GLY A 123 23.84 -9.31 6.92
N SER A 124 24.11 -8.00 7.02
CA SER A 124 25.29 -7.48 7.72
C SER A 124 25.28 -7.85 9.20
N ARG A 125 24.11 -7.77 9.84
CA ARG A 125 23.92 -8.19 11.24
C ARG A 125 24.12 -9.69 11.41
N ALA A 126 23.51 -10.53 10.57
CA ALA A 126 23.66 -11.98 10.64
C ALA A 126 25.13 -12.42 10.49
N LYS A 127 25.87 -11.80 9.57
CA LYS A 127 27.32 -12.04 9.42
C LYS A 127 28.09 -11.65 10.68
N ALA A 128 27.77 -10.51 11.30
CA ALA A 128 28.40 -10.08 12.55
C ALA A 128 28.10 -11.02 13.72
N GLU A 129 26.95 -11.72 13.68
CA GLU A 129 26.56 -12.76 14.64
C GLU A 129 27.15 -14.15 14.30
N GLY A 130 27.95 -14.28 13.25
CA GLY A 130 28.67 -15.51 12.89
C GLY A 130 27.96 -16.44 11.92
N ALA A 131 26.85 -16.01 11.30
CA ALA A 131 26.17 -16.81 10.29
C ALA A 131 27.05 -17.01 9.04
N THR A 132 27.17 -18.26 8.58
CA THR A 132 27.93 -18.65 7.37
C THR A 132 27.04 -19.17 6.25
N SER A 133 25.76 -19.37 6.51
CA SER A 133 24.75 -19.83 5.56
C SER A 133 23.39 -19.23 5.93
N ALA A 134 22.57 -18.92 4.93
CA ALA A 134 21.28 -18.30 5.13
C ALA A 134 20.21 -18.98 4.28
N LEU A 135 18.98 -19.03 4.81
CA LEU A 135 17.77 -19.38 4.09
C LEU A 135 16.79 -18.23 4.26
N CYS A 136 16.37 -17.61 3.16
CA CYS A 136 15.41 -16.52 3.18
C CYS A 136 14.01 -17.10 2.95
N PHE A 137 13.16 -17.06 3.98
CA PHE A 137 11.75 -17.40 3.84
C PHE A 137 11.01 -16.17 3.34
N ILE A 138 10.29 -16.31 2.22
CA ILE A 138 9.45 -15.25 1.67
C ILE A 138 8.11 -15.34 2.40
N GLN A 139 7.79 -14.33 3.21
CA GLN A 139 6.53 -14.31 3.97
C GLN A 139 5.32 -14.05 3.06
N GLU A 140 5.53 -13.31 1.97
CA GLU A 140 4.52 -12.82 1.03
C GLU A 140 5.20 -12.64 -0.33
N ALA A 141 4.64 -13.23 -1.39
CA ALA A 141 5.35 -13.42 -2.66
C ALA A 141 5.70 -12.12 -3.40
N TYR A 142 5.04 -11.02 -3.05
CA TYR A 142 5.16 -9.74 -3.75
C TYR A 142 5.68 -8.59 -2.87
N ASN A 143 6.33 -8.92 -1.76
CA ASN A 143 6.95 -7.94 -0.86
C ASN A 143 8.49 -7.95 -0.98
#